data_AF-A0A4Q5UAG7-F1
#
_entry.id   AF-A0A4Q5UAG7-F1
#
_cell.length_a   1.000
_cell.length_b   1.000
_cell.length_c   1.000
_cell.angle_alpha   90.00
_cell.angle_beta   90.00
_cell.angle_gamma   90.00
#
_symmetry.space_group_name_H-M   'P 1'
#
loop_
_entity.id
_entity.type
_entity.pdbx_description
1 polymer ?
#
loop_
_entity_poly.entity_id
_entity_poly.type
_entity_poly.pdbx_seq_one_letter_code
_entity_poly.pdbx_strand_id
1 'polypeptide(L)' 'FERFHSTTVQAAMIAEKAGAKKLLVGHFSSKYDTLEEFENETRAVFPNTDLAKEGVTYRVL' A
#
# COMPACT_ATOMS: atom_id res chain seq x y z
N PHE A 1 -14.51 16.95 9.09
CA PHE A 1 -13.92 15.64 9.44
C PHE A 1 -12.97 15.22 8.33
N GLU A 2 -11.78 15.80 8.26
CA GLU A 2 -10.72 15.27 7.39
C GLU A 2 -9.82 14.41 8.25
N ARG A 3 -9.96 13.10 8.10
CA ARG A 3 -8.95 12.17 8.61
C ARG A 3 -7.85 12.21 7.55
N PHE A 4 -6.77 12.96 7.81
CA PHE A 4 -5.64 13.18 6.92
C PHE A 4 -4.91 11.86 6.58
N HIS A 5 -5.56 11.01 5.79
CA HIS A 5 -5.09 9.72 5.32
C HIS A 5 -5.02 9.70 3.80
N SER A 6 -4.14 8.85 3.28
CA SER A 6 -4.03 8.60 1.85
C SER A 6 -4.83 7.37 1.46
N THR A 7 -5.33 7.37 0.22
CA THR A 7 -5.84 6.15 -0.41
C THR A 7 -4.68 5.28 -0.92
N THR A 8 -4.99 4.01 -1.17
CA THR A 8 -4.11 3.03 -1.87
C THR A 8 -3.56 3.57 -3.18
N VAL A 9 -4.45 4.11 -4.01
CA VAL A 9 -4.10 4.73 -5.30
C VAL A 9 -3.16 5.93 -5.12
N GLN A 10 -3.39 6.77 -4.10
CA GLN A 10 -2.50 7.90 -3.80
C GLN A 10 -1.11 7.43 -3.38
N ALA A 11 -1.01 6.41 -2.52
CA ALA A 11 0.26 5.83 -2.11
C ALA A 11 1.02 5.23 -3.31
N ALA A 12 0.32 4.50 -4.17
CA ALA A 12 0.87 3.91 -5.39
C ALA A 12 1.43 4.97 -6.35
N MET A 13 0.66 6.05 -6.62
CA MET A 13 1.10 7.15 -7.47
C MET A 13 2.33 7.87 -6.91
N ILE A 14 2.44 8.02 -5.58
CA ILE A 14 3.62 8.62 -4.96
C ILE A 14 4.84 7.72 -5.14
N ALA A 15 4.70 6.41 -4.95
CA ALA A 15 5.79 5.45 -5.16
C ALA A 15 6.29 5.45 -6.61
N GLU A 16 5.36 5.49 -7.58
CA GLU A 16 5.68 5.62 -9.00
C GLU A 16 6.45 6.91 -9.28
N LYS A 17 5.93 8.05 -8.82
CA LYS A 17 6.58 9.37 -9.00
C LYS A 17 7.95 9.47 -8.34
N ALA A 18 8.13 8.78 -7.21
CA ALA A 18 9.40 8.74 -6.49
C ALA A 18 10.43 7.82 -7.16
N GLY A 19 10.03 7.02 -8.16
CA GLY A 19 10.89 5.98 -8.73
C GLY A 19 11.28 4.92 -7.69
N ALA A 20 10.39 4.66 -6.71
CA ALA A 20 10.63 3.66 -5.70
C ALA A 20 10.78 2.28 -6.34
N LYS A 21 11.62 1.43 -5.76
CA LYS A 21 11.76 0.04 -6.25
C LYS A 21 10.60 -0.83 -5.82
N LYS A 22 10.10 -0.64 -4.59
CA LYS A 22 9.07 -1.46 -3.95
C LYS A 22 8.24 -0.61 -2.99
N LEU A 23 6.94 -0.85 -2.94
CA LEU A 23 6.00 -0.19 -2.04
C LEU A 23 5.47 -1.20 -1.01
N LEU A 24 5.48 -0.82 0.27
CA LEU A 24 4.80 -1.55 1.34
C LEU A 24 3.61 -0.72 1.80
N VAL A 25 2.39 -1.22 1.64
CA VAL A 25 1.17 -0.53 2.08
C VAL A 25 0.70 -1.12 3.40
N GLY A 26 0.45 -0.27 4.39
CA GLY A 26 0.00 -0.66 5.73
C GLY A 26 -1.03 0.33 6.28
N HIS A 27 -1.22 0.32 7.61
CA HIS A 27 -2.16 1.22 8.31
C HIS A 27 -3.60 1.17 7.76
N PHE A 28 -4.12 -0.04 7.56
CA PHE A 28 -5.49 -0.24 7.10
C PHE A 28 -6.51 0.11 8.20
N SER A 29 -7.66 0.63 7.78
CA SER A 29 -8.79 0.84 8.68
C SER A 29 -9.30 -0.52 9.17
N SER A 30 -9.49 -0.68 10.49
CA SER A 30 -10.02 -1.90 11.12
C SER A 30 -11.47 -2.24 10.75
N LYS A 31 -12.07 -1.47 9.84
CA LYS A 31 -13.44 -1.66 9.33
C LYS A 31 -13.52 -2.66 8.19
N TYR A 32 -12.39 -3.05 7.61
CA TYR A 32 -12.34 -3.94 6.46
C TYR A 32 -11.88 -5.32 6.91
N ASP A 33 -12.68 -6.33 6.61
CA ASP A 33 -12.39 -7.72 6.99
C ASP A 33 -11.33 -8.35 6.08
N THR A 34 -11.17 -7.84 4.86
CA THR A 34 -10.17 -8.30 3.90
C THR A 34 -9.38 -7.13 3.33
N LEU A 35 -8.15 -7.40 2.92
CA LEU A 35 -7.23 -6.41 2.35
C LEU A 35 -7.00 -6.62 0.84
N GLU A 36 -7.66 -7.61 0.23
CA GLU A 36 -7.46 -7.97 -1.18
C GLU A 36 -7.79 -6.81 -2.11
N GLU A 37 -8.85 -6.04 -1.82
CA GLU A 37 -9.22 -4.87 -2.61
C GLU A 37 -8.11 -3.82 -2.58
N PHE A 38 -7.52 -3.55 -1.41
CA PHE A 38 -6.42 -2.60 -1.28
C PHE A 38 -5.16 -3.07 -2.02
N GLU A 39 -4.87 -4.37 -2.01
CA GLU A 39 -3.76 -4.94 -2.75
C GLU A 39 -3.97 -4.77 -4.26
N ASN A 40 -5.17 -5.11 -4.75
CA ASN A 40 -5.52 -5.02 -6.17
C ASN A 40 -5.48 -3.57 -6.67
N GLU A 41 -6.09 -2.64 -5.93
CA GLU A 41 -6.07 -1.21 -6.27
C GLU A 41 -4.65 -0.65 -6.31
N THR A 42 -3.83 -0.97 -5.30
CA THR A 42 -2.46 -0.45 -5.24
C THR A 42 -1.62 -1.04 -6.38
N ARG A 43 -1.72 -2.37 -6.62
CA ARG A 43 -0.96 -3.05 -7.67
C ARG A 43 -1.37 -2.66 -9.08
N ALA A 44 -2.63 -2.24 -9.28
CA ALA A 44 -3.09 -1.72 -10.57
C ALA A 44 -2.33 -0.45 -10.99
N VAL A 45 -1.84 0.33 -10.03
CA VAL A 45 -1.06 1.56 -10.27
C VAL A 45 0.44 1.32 -10.10
N PHE A 46 0.84 0.57 -9.07
CA PHE A 46 2.24 0.27 -8.78
C PHE A 46 2.42 -1.24 -8.53
N PRO A 47 2.75 -2.04 -9.57
CA PRO A 47 2.75 -3.50 -9.47
C PRO A 47 3.69 -4.08 -8.42
N ASN A 48 4.83 -3.43 -8.13
CA ASN A 48 5.78 -3.91 -7.11
C ASN A 48 5.37 -3.48 -5.69
N THR A 49 4.18 -3.93 -5.28
CA THR A 49 3.58 -3.64 -3.98
C THR A 49 3.37 -4.90 -3.17
N ASP A 50 3.68 -4.84 -1.87
CA ASP A 50 3.21 -5.79 -0.87
C ASP A 50 2.37 -5.10 0.22
N LEU A 51 1.39 -5.81 0.78
CA LEU A 51 0.75 -5.39 2.02
C LEU A 51 1.65 -5.70 3.21
N ALA A 52 1.86 -4.72 4.08
CA ALA A 52 2.57 -4.86 5.35
C ALA A 52 1.71 -5.69 6.30
N LYS A 53 2.13 -6.93 6.55
CA LYS A 53 1.47 -7.88 7.46
C LYS A 53 2.28 -8.02 8.74
N GLU A 54 1.57 -8.14 9.87
CA GLU A 54 2.21 -8.31 11.17
C GLU A 54 3.12 -9.54 11.19
N GLY A 55 4.30 -9.41 11.79
CA GLY A 55 5.31 -10.48 11.88
C GLY A 55 6.07 -10.79 10.59
N VAL A 56 5.78 -10.11 9.47
CA VAL A 56 6.48 -10.33 8.20
C VAL A 56 7.69 -9.41 8.08
N THR A 57 8.83 -9.97 7.68
CA THR A 57 10.06 -9.23 7.37
C THR A 57 10.23 -9.11 5.86
N TYR A 58 10.58 -7.92 5.38
CA TYR A 58 10.81 -7.65 3.97
C TYR A 58 12.28 -7.33 3.74
N ARG A 59 12.89 -8.01 2.77
CA ARG A 59 14.28 -7.77 2.41
C ARG A 59 14.39 -6.52 1.56
N VAL A 60 15.34 -5.65 1.90
CA VAL A 60 15.76 -4.51 1.08
C VAL A 60 17.02 -4.91 0.31
N LEU A 61 17.02 -4.69 -1.01
CA LEU A 61 18.11 -5.01 -1.94
C LEU A 61 18.69 -3.74 -2.58
#